data_AF-A0A450W8V0-F1
#
_entry.id   AF-A0A450W8V0-F1
#
_cell.length_a   1.000
_cell.length_b   1.000
_cell.length_c   1.000
_cell.angle_alpha   90.00
_cell.angle_beta   90.00
_cell.angle_gamma   90.00
#
_symmetry.space_group_name_H-M   'P 1'
#
loop_
_entity.id
_entity.type
_entity.pdbx_description
1 polymer ?
#
loop_
_entity_poly.entity_id
_entity_poly.type
_entity_poly.pdbx_seq_one_letter_code
_entity_poly.pdbx_strand_id
1 'polypeptide(L)'
;MKPNNAKVIVLFDKLNWNNLPVDLAVPLGKRIPPRSLDWLMRRSQQDMRPLIYTEQIVVSGRFQKEQQVFGYGPPAFEQDLLRWQREGKKLW
;
A
#
# COMPACT_ATOMS: atom_id res chain seq x y z
N MET A 1 17.76 13.57 -2.92
CA MET A 1 16.32 13.58 -2.57
C MET A 1 16.19 14.16 -1.16
N LYS A 2 15.36 15.18 -0.92
CA LYS A 2 15.15 15.71 0.45
C LYS A 2 13.88 15.08 1.05
N PRO A 3 13.91 14.54 2.29
CA PRO A 3 12.76 13.85 2.89
C PRO A 3 11.49 14.70 2.94
N ASN A 4 11.61 16.01 3.16
CA ASN A 4 10.49 16.95 3.22
C ASN A 4 9.70 17.09 1.90
N ASN A 5 10.28 16.66 0.77
CA ASN A 5 9.62 16.67 -0.53
C ASN A 5 9.00 15.32 -0.90
N ALA A 6 9.17 14.29 -0.06
CA ALA A 6 8.59 12.98 -0.29
C ALA A 6 7.06 13.08 -0.33
N LYS A 7 6.44 12.20 -1.13
CA LYS A 7 4.96 12.09 -1.23
C LYS A 7 4.45 10.70 -0.84
N VAL A 8 5.36 9.75 -0.66
CA VAL A 8 5.09 8.36 -0.30
C VAL A 8 6.22 7.86 0.57
N ILE A 9 5.89 7.09 1.60
CA ILE A 9 6.82 6.25 2.37
C ILE A 9 6.61 4.82 1.90
N VAL A 10 7.69 4.10 1.65
CA VAL A 10 7.64 2.68 1.27
C VAL A 10 8.36 1.87 2.34
N LEU A 11 7.64 0.89 2.89
CA LEU A 11 8.14 -0.07 3.85
C LEU A 11 8.32 -1.39 3.12
N PHE A 12 9.57 -1.77 2.86
CA PHE A 12 9.89 -3.02 2.20
C PHE A 12 9.73 -4.19 3.17
N ASP A 13 9.28 -5.34 2.66
CA ASP A 13 9.15 -6.59 3.42
C ASP A 13 8.34 -6.40 4.71
N LYS A 14 7.22 -5.68 4.60
CA LYS A 14 6.42 -5.29 5.75
C LYS A 14 5.66 -6.48 6.34
N LEU A 15 5.26 -7.42 5.49
CA LEU A 15 4.59 -8.66 5.87
C LEU A 15 4.94 -9.77 4.89
N ASN A 16 4.63 -11.00 5.30
CA ASN A 16 4.85 -12.19 4.49
C ASN A 16 3.51 -12.77 4.03
N TRP A 17 3.42 -13.10 2.74
CA TRP A 17 2.29 -13.80 2.13
C TRP A 17 2.80 -15.04 1.40
N ASN A 18 2.54 -16.24 1.93
CA ASN A 18 2.97 -17.51 1.32
C ASN A 18 4.49 -17.55 1.00
N ASN A 19 5.33 -17.12 1.95
CA ASN A 19 6.78 -16.96 1.79
C ASN A 19 7.21 -15.86 0.80
N LEU A 20 6.29 -15.07 0.27
CA LEU A 20 6.60 -13.88 -0.53
C LEU A 20 6.59 -12.64 0.37
N PRO A 21 7.65 -11.83 0.33
CA PRO A 21 7.68 -10.56 1.04
C PRO A 21 6.78 -9.55 0.34
N VAL A 22 6.02 -8.78 1.13
CA VAL A 22 5.03 -7.81 0.65
C VAL A 22 5.44 -6.41 1.08
N ASP A 23 5.50 -5.51 0.12
CA ASP A 23 5.86 -4.11 0.36
C ASP A 23 4.61 -3.28 0.66
N LEU A 24 4.75 -2.25 1.51
CA LEU A 24 3.66 -1.34 1.88
C LEU A 24 4.02 0.09 1.49
N ALA A 25 3.18 0.73 0.68
CA ALA A 25 3.31 2.14 0.30
C ALA A 25 2.23 3.00 0.96
N VAL A 26 2.65 4.02 1.70
CA VAL A 26 1.76 4.92 2.47
C VAL A 26 1.92 6.35 1.96
N PRO A 27 0.84 7.06 1.59
CA PRO A 27 0.94 8.43 1.12
C PRO A 27 1.20 9.40 2.27
N LEU A 28 1.96 10.47 1.98
CA LEU A 28 2.14 11.61 2.89
C LEU A 28 1.04 12.68 2.73
N GLY A 29 0.00 12.37 1.96
CA GLY A 29 -1.18 13.20 1.74
C GLY A 29 -2.39 12.31 1.46
N LYS A 30 -3.38 12.80 0.71
CA LYS A 30 -4.61 12.05 0.43
C LYS A 30 -4.36 10.71 -0.27
N ARG A 31 -3.48 10.67 -1.27
CA ARG A 31 -3.15 9.47 -2.06
C ARG A 31 -1.73 9.53 -2.59
N ILE A 32 -1.21 8.39 -3.04
CA ILE A 32 0.10 8.32 -3.71
C ILE A 32 -0.01 9.02 -5.08
N PRO A 33 0.94 9.88 -5.47
CA PRO A 33 0.92 10.48 -6.81
C PRO A 33 0.90 9.40 -7.90
N PRO A 34 0.05 9.50 -8.95
CA PRO A 34 -0.12 8.43 -9.94
C PRO A 34 1.19 7.92 -10.54
N ARG A 35 2.08 8.81 -10.96
CA ARG A 35 3.40 8.45 -11.50
C ARG A 35 4.26 7.64 -10.51
N SER A 36 4.15 7.94 -9.22
CA SER A 36 4.86 7.18 -8.18
C SER A 36 4.23 5.81 -7.98
N LEU A 37 2.90 5.72 -7.98
CA LEU A 37 2.17 4.46 -7.89
C LEU A 37 2.48 3.54 -9.09
N ASP A 38 2.45 4.08 -10.31
CA ASP A 38 2.78 3.34 -11.54
C ASP A 38 4.21 2.80 -11.52
N TRP A 39 5.14 3.54 -10.92
CA TRP A 39 6.51 3.08 -10.73
C TRP A 39 6.58 1.95 -9.70
N LEU A 40 5.88 2.08 -8.57
CA LEU A 40 5.82 1.05 -7.53
C LEU A 40 5.17 -0.25 -8.02
N MET A 41 4.09 -0.15 -8.80
CA MET A 41 3.43 -1.31 -9.42
C MET A 41 4.37 -2.02 -10.40
N ARG A 42 5.07 -1.27 -11.27
CA ARG A 42 6.07 -1.86 -12.18
C ARG A 42 7.20 -2.56 -11.43
N ARG A 43 7.70 -1.94 -10.36
CA ARG A 43 8.72 -2.56 -9.51
C ARG A 43 8.20 -3.83 -8.83
N SER A 44 6.97 -3.80 -8.30
CA SER A 44 6.31 -4.96 -7.72
C SER A 44 6.23 -6.14 -8.71
N GLN A 45 5.91 -5.87 -9.97
CA GLN A 45 5.94 -6.89 -11.03
C GLN A 45 7.36 -7.41 -11.30
N GLN A 46 8.34 -6.52 -11.41
CA GLN A 46 9.74 -6.88 -11.70
C GLN A 46 10.35 -7.74 -10.58
N ASP A 47 10.10 -7.35 -9.33
CA ASP A 47 10.66 -8.01 -8.16
C ASP A 47 9.84 -9.26 -7.75
N MET A 48 8.68 -9.49 -8.40
CA MET A 48 7.70 -10.54 -8.04
C MET A 48 7.25 -10.47 -6.58
N ARG A 49 7.09 -9.24 -6.07
CA ARG A 49 6.70 -8.95 -4.69
C ARG A 49 5.34 -8.27 -4.70
N PRO A 50 4.31 -8.81 -4.02
CA PRO A 50 3.04 -8.11 -3.91
C PRO A 50 3.21 -6.75 -3.24
N LEU A 51 2.38 -5.80 -3.64
CA LEU A 51 2.36 -4.44 -3.10
C LEU A 51 1.02 -4.18 -2.44
N ILE A 52 1.06 -3.64 -1.23
CA ILE A 52 -0.07 -2.98 -0.60
C ILE A 52 0.15 -1.49 -0.70
N TYR A 53 -0.90 -0.74 -1.03
CA TYR A 53 -0.87 0.71 -0.94
C TYR A 53 -2.14 1.25 -0.30
N THR A 54 -2.04 2.42 0.32
CA THR A 54 -3.17 3.04 1.00
C THR A 54 -3.55 4.40 0.42
N GLU A 55 -4.81 4.77 0.65
CA GLU A 55 -5.29 6.14 0.48
C GLU A 55 -5.93 6.62 1.79
N GLN A 56 -5.69 7.89 2.14
CA GLN A 56 -6.30 8.49 3.32
C GLN A 56 -7.76 8.82 3.05
N ILE A 57 -8.62 8.48 4.00
CA ILE A 57 -10.00 8.93 4.00
C ILE A 57 -10.03 10.36 4.54
N VAL A 58 -10.64 11.28 3.77
CA VAL A 58 -10.80 12.68 4.15
C VAL A 58 -12.29 12.99 4.23
N VAL A 59 -12.75 13.37 5.42
CA VAL A 59 -14.14 13.79 5.69
C VAL A 59 -14.10 15.23 6.18
N SER A 60 -14.84 16.11 5.50
CA SER A 60 -14.92 17.54 5.85
C SER A 60 -13.54 18.21 6.01
N GLY A 61 -12.59 17.87 5.13
CA GLY A 61 -11.23 18.42 5.16
C GLY A 61 -10.30 17.85 6.23
N ARG A 62 -10.75 16.87 7.02
CA ARG A 62 -9.95 16.22 8.08
C ARG A 62 -9.60 14.78 7.71
N PHE A 63 -8.35 14.41 7.93
CA PHE A 63 -7.88 13.04 7.80
C PHE A 63 -8.51 12.16 8.89
N GLN A 64 -9.04 11.01 8.47
CA GLN A 64 -9.56 10.00 9.38
C GLN A 64 -8.45 9.03 9.81
N LYS A 65 -8.70 8.23 10.86
CA LYS A 65 -7.76 7.18 11.27
C LYS A 65 -7.78 6.01 10.29
N GLU A 66 -8.94 5.77 9.70
CA GLU A 66 -9.19 4.75 8.70
C GLU A 66 -8.58 5.13 7.36
N GLN A 67 -8.07 4.12 6.66
CA GLN A 67 -7.49 4.25 5.33
C GLN A 67 -8.14 3.23 4.42
N GLN A 68 -8.26 3.58 3.15
CA GLN A 68 -8.54 2.59 2.13
C GLN A 68 -7.24 1.85 1.82
N VAL A 69 -7.32 0.53 1.74
CA VAL A 69 -6.17 -0.34 1.47
C VAL A 69 -6.44 -1.08 0.18
N PHE A 70 -5.43 -1.12 -0.68
CA PHE A 70 -5.46 -1.74 -1.99
C PHE A 70 -4.31 -2.73 -2.11
N GLY A 71 -4.58 -3.85 -2.77
CA GLY A 71 -3.58 -4.86 -3.12
C GLY A 71 -3.24 -4.78 -4.59
N TYR A 72 -1.99 -5.09 -4.91
CA TYR A 72 -1.51 -5.25 -6.26
C TYR A 72 -0.59 -6.47 -6.32
N GLY A 73 -0.95 -7.46 -7.12
CA GLY A 73 -0.21 -8.70 -7.22
C GLY A 73 -1.05 -9.82 -7.85
N PRO A 74 -0.71 -11.09 -7.56
CA PRO A 74 -1.52 -12.21 -8.03
C PRO A 74 -2.97 -12.14 -7.53
N PRO A 75 -3.98 -12.60 -8.29
CA PRO A 75 -5.38 -12.55 -7.85
C PRO A 75 -5.63 -13.21 -6.49
N ALA A 76 -4.89 -14.27 -6.15
CA ALA A 76 -4.98 -14.93 -4.84
C ALA A 76 -4.57 -14.00 -3.69
N PHE A 77 -3.56 -13.14 -3.91
CA PHE A 77 -3.12 -12.16 -2.92
C PHE A 77 -4.21 -11.10 -2.67
N GLU A 78 -4.82 -10.59 -3.75
CA GLU A 78 -5.90 -9.60 -3.65
C GLU A 78 -7.10 -10.16 -2.87
N GLN A 79 -7.45 -11.43 -3.10
CA GLN A 79 -8.51 -12.12 -2.35
C GLN A 79 -8.18 -12.29 -0.86
N ASP A 80 -6.94 -12.68 -0.54
CA ASP A 80 -6.48 -12.83 0.83
C ASP A 80 -6.44 -11.47 1.55
N LEU A 81 -6.04 -10.40 0.87
CA LEU A 81 -6.06 -9.04 1.43
C LEU A 81 -7.50 -8.60 1.75
N LEU A 82 -8.45 -8.84 0.85
CA LEU A 82 -9.87 -8.58 1.10
C LEU A 82 -10.41 -9.39 2.28
N ARG A 83 -9.90 -10.62 2.50
CA ARG A 83 -10.23 -11.41 3.69
C ARG A 83 -9.64 -10.76 4.95
N TRP A 84 -8.36 -10.39 4.94
CA TRP A 84 -7.69 -9.74 6.08
C TRP A 84 -8.34 -8.41 6.48
N GLN A 85 -8.81 -7.62 5.52
CA GLN A 85 -9.54 -6.39 5.79
C GLN A 85 -10.86 -6.66 6.52
N ARG A 86 -11.60 -7.70 6.11
CA ARG A 86 -12.85 -8.13 6.78
C ARG A 86 -12.60 -8.67 8.18
N GLU A 87 -11.47 -9.33 8.39
CA GLU A 87 -11.05 -9.85 9.70
C GLU A 87 -10.48 -8.74 10.62
N GLY A 88 -10.34 -7.50 10.14
CA GLY A 88 -9.80 -6.39 10.92
C GLY A 88 -8.30 -6.52 11.21
N LYS A 89 -7.57 -7.30 10.40
CA LYS A 89 -6.12 -7.46 10.56
C LYS A 89 -5.42 -6.13 10.29
N LYS A 90 -4.71 -5.62 11.30
CA LYS A 90 -3.87 -4.42 11.14
C LYS A 90 -2.65 -4.76 10.30
N LEU A 91 -2.40 -3.94 9.28
CA LEU A 91 -1.26 -4.07 8.38
C LEU A 91 -0.05 -3.23 8.83
N TRP A 92 -0.28 -2.29 9.76
CA TRP A 92 0.69 -1.45 10.45
C TRP A 92 0.12 -0.94 11.78
#